data_AF-X5PUA4-F1
#
_entry.id   AF-X5PUA4-F1
#
_cell.length_a   1.000
_cell.length_b   1.000
_cell.length_c   1.000
_cell.angle_alpha   90.00
_cell.angle_beta   90.00
_cell.angle_gamma   90.00
#
_symmetry.space_group_name_H-M   'P 1'
#
loop_
_entity.id
_entity.type
_entity.pdbx_description
1 polymer ?
#
loop_
_entity_poly.entity_id
_entity_poly.type
_entity_poly.pdbx_seq_one_letter_code
_entity_poly.pdbx_strand_id
1 'polypeptide(L)'
;MMTALENYHARMQRVLDHIDQHLDGDLGLEALSGVAAFSKYHFHRQFTSTFGLSVHRYVQLARLKRASYRLAESDAQSVTDIAMDAGYDAPDAFARAFRQRFGQSPSSFRKSPDWGAWLMAFGPLEKARTTLMQIIFEPADVIIRDVLPTPVAIMEHRGDRATLPDTIQRFIAWRKAAGLSPETSPTFNIFRSEREPANPADYSMDICAGTDLPVEGGPIEDAQMKAGVIPGGRCAVLRYPGNTNNLEPAALYLYREWLPASGEEARNFPIYCQRHFSSNGPVREVVLELFLPLK
;
A
#
# COMPACT_ATOMS: atom_id res chain seq x y z
N MET A 1 16.06 9.88 -27.22
CA MET A 1 16.28 11.22 -26.63
C MET A 1 15.01 11.51 -25.84
N MET A 2 15.06 11.59 -24.51
CA MET A 2 13.86 11.80 -23.71
C MET A 2 13.24 13.16 -24.03
N THR A 3 11.92 13.20 -24.16
CA THR A 3 11.19 14.45 -24.38
C THR A 3 11.34 15.40 -23.19
N ALA A 4 11.08 16.69 -23.39
CA ALA A 4 11.09 17.66 -22.29
C ALA A 4 10.11 17.25 -21.17
N LEU A 5 8.97 16.65 -21.52
CA LEU A 5 7.97 16.16 -20.57
C LEU A 5 8.48 14.97 -19.75
N GLU A 6 9.12 13.99 -20.39
CA GLU A 6 9.73 12.83 -19.72
C GLU A 6 10.83 13.24 -18.73
N ASN A 7 11.64 14.23 -19.10
CA ASN A 7 12.65 14.81 -18.21
C ASN A 7 12.03 15.47 -16.96
N TYR A 8 10.87 16.14 -17.13
CA TYR A 8 10.15 16.74 -16.00
C TYR A 8 9.55 15.67 -15.08
N HIS A 9 8.96 14.62 -15.64
CA HIS A 9 8.40 13.51 -14.86
C HIS A 9 9.49 12.79 -14.06
N ALA A 10 10.63 12.45 -14.69
CA ALA A 10 11.75 11.82 -14.01
C ALA A 10 12.31 12.69 -12.86
N ARG A 11 12.38 14.01 -13.04
CA ARG A 11 12.79 14.93 -11.96
C ARG A 11 11.82 14.93 -10.79
N MET A 12 10.52 14.92 -11.05
CA MET A 12 9.51 14.85 -10.00
C MET A 12 9.48 13.48 -9.32
N GLN A 13 9.66 12.39 -10.06
CA GLN A 13 9.77 11.05 -9.48
C GLN A 13 10.92 10.97 -8.47
N ARG A 14 12.12 11.46 -8.85
CA ARG A 14 13.27 11.54 -7.93
C ARG A 14 12.97 12.30 -6.64
N VAL A 15 12.15 13.36 -6.72
CA VAL A 15 11.73 14.11 -5.53
C VAL A 15 10.83 13.26 -4.63
N LEU A 16 9.86 12.55 -5.21
CA LEU A 16 8.98 11.66 -4.44
C LEU A 16 9.78 10.52 -3.78
N ASP A 17 10.67 9.89 -4.54
CA ASP A 17 11.54 8.82 -4.04
C ASP A 17 12.44 9.33 -2.90
N HIS A 18 12.99 10.54 -3.05
CA HIS A 18 13.79 11.17 -2.01
C HIS A 18 12.99 11.43 -0.74
N ILE A 19 11.75 11.93 -0.86
CA ILE A 19 10.87 12.14 0.29
C ILE A 19 10.62 10.83 1.02
N ASP A 20 10.33 9.75 0.30
CA ASP A 20 10.03 8.44 0.90
C ASP A 20 11.21 7.85 1.66
N GLN A 21 12.43 8.02 1.12
CA GLN A 21 13.65 7.49 1.70
C GLN A 21 14.19 8.35 2.86
N HIS A 22 13.81 9.63 2.93
CA HIS A 22 14.40 10.61 3.86
C HIS A 22 13.35 11.36 4.69
N LEU A 23 12.28 10.67 5.13
CA LEU A 23 11.20 11.30 5.91
C LEU A 23 11.68 11.98 7.21
N ASP A 24 12.79 11.52 7.80
CA ASP A 24 13.42 12.10 9.00
C ASP A 24 14.32 13.32 8.69
N GLY A 25 14.68 13.53 7.43
CA GLY A 25 15.61 14.57 7.01
C GLY A 25 14.96 15.93 6.75
N ASP A 26 15.77 16.88 6.27
CA ASP A 26 15.27 18.17 5.78
C ASP A 26 14.57 17.98 4.44
N LEU A 27 13.25 18.07 4.47
CA LEU A 27 12.36 18.02 3.29
C LEU A 27 11.76 19.40 3.00
N GLY A 28 12.48 20.46 3.36
CA GLY A 28 12.14 21.83 3.04
C GLY A 28 12.14 22.12 1.55
N LEU A 29 11.54 23.25 1.17
CA LEU A 29 11.43 23.68 -0.23
C LEU A 29 12.80 23.78 -0.91
N GLU A 30 13.83 24.19 -0.18
CA GLU A 30 15.19 24.31 -0.71
C GLU A 30 15.77 22.95 -1.08
N ALA A 31 15.83 22.03 -0.11
CA ALA A 31 16.37 20.69 -0.30
C ALA A 31 15.70 19.98 -1.47
N LEU A 32 14.37 19.99 -1.52
CA LEU A 32 13.61 19.30 -2.57
C LEU A 32 13.72 19.97 -3.94
N SER A 33 13.87 21.30 -4.01
CA SER A 33 14.13 21.98 -5.28
C SER A 33 15.50 21.61 -5.85
N GLY A 34 16.50 21.41 -4.98
CA GLY A 34 17.82 20.89 -5.34
C GLY A 34 17.75 19.49 -5.94
N VAL A 35 16.98 18.58 -5.32
CA VAL A 35 16.73 17.22 -5.85
C VAL A 35 16.09 17.28 -7.25
N ALA A 36 15.12 18.18 -7.43
CA ALA A 36 14.44 18.36 -8.71
C ALA A 36 15.33 19.01 -9.80
N ALA A 37 16.47 19.61 -9.42
CA ALA A 37 17.27 20.51 -10.25
C ALA A 37 16.44 21.67 -10.83
N PHE A 38 15.62 22.29 -9.98
CA PHE A 38 14.79 23.46 -10.28
C PHE A 38 15.06 24.59 -9.29
N SER A 39 14.74 25.83 -9.69
CA SER A 39 14.68 26.93 -8.72
C SER A 39 13.49 26.73 -7.77
N LYS A 40 13.61 27.22 -6.52
CA LYS A 40 12.57 27.09 -5.48
C LYS A 40 11.17 27.47 -5.96
N TYR A 41 11.06 28.63 -6.62
CA TYR A 41 9.77 29.16 -7.08
C TYR A 41 9.18 28.35 -8.23
N HIS A 42 10.03 27.90 -9.17
CA HIS A 42 9.59 27.05 -10.27
C HIS A 42 9.13 25.69 -9.76
N PHE A 43 9.94 25.08 -8.89
CA PHE A 43 9.61 23.82 -8.25
C PHE A 43 8.29 23.89 -7.49
N HIS A 44 8.08 24.89 -6.64
CA HIS A 44 6.83 25.03 -5.88
C HIS A 44 5.59 25.10 -6.78
N ARG A 45 5.64 25.94 -7.83
CA ARG A 45 4.52 26.08 -8.79
C ARG A 45 4.30 24.78 -9.55
N GLN A 46 5.37 24.19 -10.06
CA GLN A 46 5.28 22.96 -10.85
C GLN A 46 4.77 21.79 -10.00
N PHE A 47 5.30 21.60 -8.79
CA PHE A 47 4.86 20.54 -7.88
C PHE A 47 3.38 20.69 -7.55
N THR A 48 2.93 21.90 -7.19
CA THR A 48 1.52 22.14 -6.86
C THR A 48 0.62 21.94 -8.07
N SER A 49 1.03 22.43 -9.25
CA SER A 49 0.28 22.26 -10.49
C SER A 49 0.16 20.80 -10.91
N THR A 50 1.21 20.01 -10.70
CA THR A 50 1.23 18.61 -11.11
C THR A 50 0.51 17.71 -10.11
N PHE A 51 0.73 17.89 -8.81
CA PHE A 51 0.22 16.97 -7.78
C PHE A 51 -1.05 17.44 -7.07
N GLY A 52 -1.51 18.67 -7.33
CA GLY A 52 -2.67 19.27 -6.65
C GLY A 52 -2.45 19.55 -5.16
N LEU A 53 -1.22 19.40 -4.66
CA LEU A 53 -0.82 19.62 -3.27
C LEU A 53 0.47 20.45 -3.23
N SER A 54 0.59 21.34 -2.25
CA SER A 54 1.88 21.96 -1.97
C SER A 54 2.87 20.90 -1.47
N VAL A 55 4.16 21.11 -1.78
CA VAL A 55 5.23 20.18 -1.34
C VAL A 55 5.25 20.00 0.18
N HIS A 56 5.04 21.09 0.94
CA HIS A 56 4.94 21.02 2.40
C HIS A 56 3.79 20.11 2.86
N ARG A 57 2.61 20.25 2.24
CA ARG A 57 1.45 19.42 2.57
C ARG A 57 1.65 17.96 2.17
N TYR A 58 2.35 17.71 1.06
CA TYR A 58 2.74 16.35 0.65
C TYR A 58 3.64 15.69 1.70
N VAL A 59 4.74 16.36 2.08
CA VAL A 59 5.70 15.86 3.08
C VAL A 59 5.01 15.62 4.42
N GLN A 60 4.18 16.57 4.87
CA GLN A 60 3.41 16.42 6.11
C GLN A 60 2.51 15.19 6.06
N LEU A 61 1.87 14.92 4.92
CA LEU A 61 1.05 13.72 4.76
C LEU A 61 1.88 12.44 4.76
N ALA A 62 3.01 12.42 4.07
CA ALA A 62 3.90 11.26 4.09
C ALA A 62 4.40 10.95 5.52
N ARG A 63 4.78 11.97 6.29
CA ARG A 63 5.16 11.83 7.71
C ARG A 63 4.01 11.36 8.59
N LEU A 64 2.81 11.93 8.43
CA LEU A 64 1.61 11.48 9.15
C LEU A 64 1.25 10.03 8.82
N LYS A 65 1.37 9.61 7.54
CA LYS A 65 1.11 8.23 7.11
C LYS A 65 2.03 7.25 7.85
N ARG A 66 3.33 7.55 7.89
CA ARG A 66 4.32 6.78 8.66
C ARG A 66 4.00 6.77 10.16
N ALA A 67 3.66 7.92 10.74
CA ALA A 67 3.30 8.04 12.14
C ALA A 67 2.09 7.16 12.51
N SER A 68 1.06 7.11 11.66
CA SER A 68 -0.09 6.24 11.88
C SER A 68 0.26 4.76 11.89
N TYR A 69 1.14 4.30 11.00
CA TYR A 69 1.61 2.92 11.03
C TYR A 69 2.36 2.61 12.32
N ARG A 70 3.29 3.48 12.73
CA ARG A 70 4.01 3.35 14.00
C ARG A 70 3.09 3.37 15.22
N LEU A 71 2.00 4.16 15.18
CA LEU A 71 1.00 4.18 16.25
C LEU A 71 0.24 2.86 16.39
N ALA A 72 0.07 2.10 15.31
CA ALA A 72 -0.71 0.86 15.28
C ALA A 72 0.13 -0.40 15.58
N GLU A 73 1.45 -0.27 15.72
CA GLU A 73 2.36 -1.37 16.05
C GLU A 73 2.28 -1.75 17.53
N SER A 74 2.49 -3.04 17.84
CA SER A 74 2.35 -3.59 19.21
C SER A 74 3.40 -3.06 20.18
N ASP A 75 4.64 -2.80 19.69
CA ASP A 75 5.76 -2.23 20.46
C ASP A 75 5.99 -0.75 20.10
N ALA A 76 4.90 -0.01 19.85
CA ALA A 76 4.98 1.37 19.41
C ALA A 76 5.77 2.26 20.40
N GLN A 77 6.75 3.02 19.87
CA GLN A 77 7.43 4.13 20.55
C GLN A 77 6.42 5.07 21.25
N SER A 78 6.86 5.93 22.17
CA SER A 78 5.93 6.85 22.82
C SER A 78 5.23 7.76 21.79
N VAL A 79 4.01 8.22 22.08
CA VAL A 79 3.29 9.15 21.18
C VAL A 79 4.12 10.43 20.98
N THR A 80 4.89 10.82 21.99
CA THR A 80 5.84 11.94 21.94
C THR A 80 6.92 11.71 20.90
N ASP A 81 7.62 10.58 20.94
CA ASP A 81 8.70 10.28 19.99
C ASP A 81 8.17 10.23 18.55
N ILE A 82 7.00 9.59 18.36
CA ILE A 82 6.34 9.54 17.05
C ILE A 82 5.98 10.94 16.55
N ALA A 83 5.58 11.86 17.43
CA ALA A 83 5.30 13.23 17.07
C ALA A 83 6.56 13.97 16.60
N MET A 84 7.67 13.81 17.32
CA MET A 84 8.96 14.41 16.96
C MET A 84 9.46 13.86 15.60
N ASP A 85 9.40 12.55 15.41
CA ASP A 85 9.75 11.88 14.15
C ASP A 85 8.82 12.27 12.99
N ALA A 86 7.60 12.70 13.29
CA ALA A 86 6.68 13.25 12.29
C ALA A 86 6.97 14.74 11.97
N GLY A 87 8.01 15.33 12.56
CA GLY A 87 8.47 16.70 12.33
C GLY A 87 7.65 17.75 13.06
N TYR A 88 7.05 17.41 14.21
CA TYR A 88 6.34 18.36 15.06
C TYR A 88 7.22 18.75 16.26
N ASP A 89 7.27 20.04 16.58
CA ASP A 89 8.05 20.55 17.73
C ASP A 89 7.43 20.20 19.09
N ALA A 90 6.14 19.84 19.10
CA ALA A 90 5.41 19.51 20.32
C ALA A 90 4.35 18.41 20.08
N PRO A 91 4.18 17.45 21.02
CA PRO A 91 3.15 16.41 20.93
C PRO A 91 1.73 16.95 20.77
N ASP A 92 1.42 18.10 21.39
CA ASP A 92 0.11 18.74 21.28
C ASP A 92 -0.19 19.28 19.87
N ALA A 93 0.85 19.75 19.17
CA ALA A 93 0.71 20.17 17.77
C ALA A 93 0.42 18.97 16.87
N PHE A 94 1.12 17.85 17.09
CA PHE A 94 0.85 16.59 16.40
C PHE A 94 -0.56 16.08 16.71
N ALA A 95 -0.97 16.01 17.98
CA ALA A 95 -2.27 15.51 18.38
C ALA A 95 -3.42 16.32 17.77
N ARG A 96 -3.29 17.66 17.72
CA ARG A 96 -4.27 18.54 17.05
C ARG A 96 -4.33 18.27 15.55
N ALA A 97 -3.18 18.22 14.86
CA ALA A 97 -3.14 17.96 13.43
C ALA A 97 -3.68 16.56 13.07
N PHE A 98 -3.32 15.55 13.85
CA PHE A 98 -3.79 14.18 13.70
C PHE A 98 -5.31 14.10 13.89
N ARG A 99 -5.84 14.69 14.97
CA ARG A 99 -7.30 14.72 15.23
C ARG A 99 -8.07 15.50 14.17
N GLN A 100 -7.56 16.65 13.74
CA GLN A 100 -8.18 17.46 12.69
C GLN A 100 -8.30 16.66 11.38
N ARG A 101 -7.33 15.79 11.10
CA ARG A 101 -7.25 15.05 9.85
C ARG A 101 -8.02 13.72 9.87
N PHE A 102 -7.92 12.97 10.96
CA PHE A 102 -8.47 11.61 11.07
C PHE A 102 -9.72 11.53 11.95
N GLY A 103 -10.13 12.61 12.60
CA GLY A 103 -11.24 12.61 13.56
C GLY A 103 -10.90 11.97 14.92
N GLN A 104 -9.74 11.32 15.03
CA GLN A 104 -9.31 10.55 16.21
C GLN A 104 -7.99 11.11 16.77
N SER A 105 -7.77 11.06 18.09
CA SER A 105 -6.47 11.42 18.68
C SER A 105 -5.44 10.30 18.49
N PRO A 106 -4.12 10.59 18.48
CA PRO A 106 -3.08 9.56 18.32
C PRO A 106 -3.19 8.42 19.35
N SER A 107 -3.45 8.75 20.62
CA SER A 107 -3.58 7.75 21.69
C SER A 107 -4.83 6.88 21.55
N SER A 108 -5.92 7.43 20.99
CA SER A 108 -7.13 6.66 20.69
C SER A 108 -6.90 5.78 19.46
N PHE A 109 -6.26 6.32 18.42
CA PHE A 109 -5.88 5.58 17.21
C PHE A 109 -4.98 4.39 17.54
N ARG A 110 -4.01 4.56 18.45
CA ARG A 110 -3.18 3.44 18.94
C ARG A 110 -3.99 2.30 19.55
N LYS A 111 -5.03 2.60 20.32
CA LYS A 111 -5.86 1.59 21.00
C LYS A 111 -6.82 0.90 20.05
N SER A 112 -7.45 1.67 19.17
CA SER A 112 -8.43 1.18 18.21
C SER A 112 -8.37 2.05 16.96
N PRO A 113 -7.51 1.72 15.98
CA PRO A 113 -7.35 2.53 14.78
C PRO A 113 -8.63 2.58 13.94
N ASP A 114 -9.09 3.76 13.55
CA ASP A 114 -10.09 3.93 12.49
C ASP A 114 -9.39 4.00 11.13
N TRP A 115 -9.20 2.85 10.49
CA TRP A 115 -8.56 2.77 9.18
C TRP A 115 -9.43 3.32 8.05
N GLY A 116 -10.75 3.42 8.24
CA GLY A 116 -11.70 3.98 7.27
C GLY A 116 -11.49 5.47 7.09
N ALA A 117 -11.61 6.23 8.20
CA ALA A 117 -11.34 7.65 8.22
C ALA A 117 -9.89 7.96 7.80
N TRP A 118 -8.95 7.09 8.20
CA TRP A 118 -7.54 7.18 7.80
C TRP A 118 -7.37 7.09 6.28
N LEU A 119 -7.95 6.09 5.62
CA LEU A 119 -7.80 5.89 4.18
C LEU A 119 -8.37 7.08 3.39
N MET A 120 -9.56 7.56 3.81
CA MET A 120 -10.19 8.74 3.22
C MET A 120 -9.32 9.99 3.37
N ALA A 121 -8.72 10.19 4.55
CA ALA A 121 -7.85 11.33 4.80
C ALA A 121 -6.58 11.35 3.94
N PHE A 122 -6.12 10.19 3.45
CA PHE A 122 -4.96 10.06 2.57
C PHE A 122 -5.27 10.07 1.07
N GLY A 123 -6.55 10.13 0.67
CA GLY A 123 -6.95 10.19 -0.74
C GLY A 123 -6.15 11.20 -1.60
N PRO A 124 -5.92 12.46 -1.14
CA PRO A 124 -5.11 13.41 -1.90
C PRO A 124 -3.64 13.00 -2.08
N LEU A 125 -3.03 12.36 -1.07
CA LEU A 125 -1.65 11.87 -1.16
C LEU A 125 -1.56 10.72 -2.16
N GLU A 126 -2.49 9.77 -2.08
CA GLU A 126 -2.55 8.65 -3.03
C GLU A 126 -2.76 9.15 -4.47
N LYS A 127 -3.70 10.08 -4.68
CA LYS A 127 -3.92 10.71 -5.99
C LYS A 127 -2.67 11.42 -6.52
N ALA A 128 -1.98 12.19 -5.67
CA ALA A 128 -0.73 12.85 -6.04
C ALA A 128 0.32 11.83 -6.48
N ARG A 129 0.51 10.75 -5.71
CA ARG A 129 1.46 9.68 -6.06
C ARG A 129 1.13 9.05 -7.40
N THR A 130 -0.14 8.74 -7.66
CA THR A 130 -0.55 8.14 -8.93
C THR A 130 -0.52 9.09 -10.12
N THR A 131 -0.33 10.41 -9.93
CA THR A 131 -0.36 11.39 -11.03
C THR A 131 0.85 11.29 -11.94
N LEU A 132 2.04 11.03 -11.38
CA LEU A 132 3.28 10.91 -12.15
C LEU A 132 4.00 9.56 -11.99
N MET A 133 3.65 8.76 -10.98
CA MET A 133 4.18 7.39 -10.84
C MET A 133 3.51 6.47 -11.86
N GLN A 134 3.73 6.74 -13.15
CA GLN A 134 3.61 5.71 -14.17
C GLN A 134 4.85 4.85 -14.02
N ILE A 135 4.75 3.82 -13.20
CA ILE A 135 5.75 2.75 -13.24
C ILE A 135 5.63 2.16 -14.64
N ILE A 136 6.67 2.39 -15.44
CA ILE A 136 6.81 1.75 -16.73
C ILE A 136 7.29 0.34 -16.42
N PHE A 137 6.44 -0.64 -16.71
CA PHE A 137 6.81 -2.04 -16.60
C PHE A 137 7.32 -2.50 -17.95
N GLU A 138 8.44 -3.20 -17.94
CA GLU A 138 9.02 -3.84 -19.12
C GLU A 138 8.79 -5.35 -19.07
N PRO A 139 8.77 -6.05 -20.22
CA PRO A 139 8.57 -7.50 -20.24
C PRO A 139 9.56 -8.26 -19.36
N ALA A 140 10.77 -7.71 -19.16
CA ALA A 140 11.81 -8.27 -18.31
C ALA A 140 11.48 -8.20 -16.80
N ASP A 141 10.53 -7.37 -16.38
CA ASP A 141 10.06 -7.27 -14.99
C ASP A 141 9.14 -8.43 -14.59
N VAL A 142 8.67 -9.20 -15.58
CA VAL A 142 7.76 -10.33 -15.38
C VAL A 142 8.53 -11.65 -15.43
N ILE A 143 8.44 -12.42 -14.35
CA ILE A 143 9.10 -13.71 -14.21
C ILE A 143 8.03 -14.80 -14.17
N ILE A 144 8.19 -15.84 -15.00
CA ILE A 144 7.36 -17.04 -14.89
C ILE A 144 7.86 -17.87 -13.72
N ARG A 145 6.97 -18.19 -12.78
CA ARG A 145 7.26 -18.99 -11.59
C ARG A 145 6.20 -20.07 -11.39
N ASP A 146 6.64 -21.29 -11.17
CA ASP A 146 5.80 -22.35 -10.62
C ASP A 146 5.64 -22.12 -9.12
N VAL A 147 4.39 -21.96 -8.67
CA VAL A 147 4.06 -21.76 -7.25
C VAL A 147 3.37 -23.00 -6.70
N LEU A 148 3.64 -23.31 -5.44
CA LEU A 148 2.96 -24.40 -4.74
C LEU A 148 1.54 -23.98 -4.33
N PRO A 149 0.58 -24.93 -4.28
CA PRO A 149 -0.71 -24.67 -3.65
C PRO A 149 -0.48 -24.15 -2.23
N THR A 150 -1.12 -23.04 -1.89
CA THR A 150 -0.93 -22.37 -0.60
C THR A 150 -2.21 -22.41 0.20
N PRO A 151 -2.27 -23.21 1.29
CA PRO A 151 -3.37 -23.17 2.25
C PRO A 151 -3.50 -21.80 2.88
N VAL A 152 -4.73 -21.31 2.97
CA VAL A 152 -5.02 -19.97 3.45
C VAL A 152 -6.27 -19.93 4.34
N ALA A 153 -6.25 -19.03 5.31
CA ALA A 153 -7.44 -18.53 5.99
C ALA A 153 -7.93 -17.28 5.27
N ILE A 154 -9.21 -17.25 4.91
CA ILE A 154 -9.81 -16.24 4.03
C ILE A 154 -10.85 -15.43 4.80
N MET A 155 -10.71 -14.10 4.79
CA MET A 155 -11.78 -13.16 5.10
C MET A 155 -12.25 -12.49 3.80
N GLU A 156 -13.52 -12.66 3.47
CA GLU A 156 -14.11 -12.09 2.27
C GLU A 156 -14.57 -10.65 2.53
N HIS A 157 -14.21 -9.75 1.62
CA HIS A 157 -14.80 -8.43 1.51
C HIS A 157 -15.76 -8.39 0.32
N ARG A 158 -17.01 -7.99 0.58
CA ARG A 158 -18.07 -7.84 -0.42
C ARG A 158 -18.82 -6.55 -0.14
N GLY A 159 -19.05 -5.73 -1.16
CA GLY A 159 -19.71 -4.43 -1.02
C GLY A 159 -18.73 -3.26 -1.17
N ASP A 160 -19.21 -2.06 -0.84
CA ASP A 160 -18.48 -0.81 -1.08
C ASP A 160 -17.05 -0.83 -0.53
N ARG A 161 -16.08 -0.59 -1.42
CA ARG A 161 -14.65 -0.47 -1.11
C ARG A 161 -14.35 0.55 -0.01
N ALA A 162 -15.20 1.54 0.21
CA ALA A 162 -15.06 2.48 1.32
C ALA A 162 -15.07 1.78 2.70
N THR A 163 -15.69 0.60 2.80
CA THR A 163 -15.77 -0.23 4.02
C THR A 163 -14.69 -1.31 4.10
N LEU A 164 -13.83 -1.42 3.09
CA LEU A 164 -12.68 -2.34 3.09
C LEU A 164 -11.77 -2.17 4.33
N PRO A 165 -11.49 -0.94 4.81
CA PRO A 165 -10.68 -0.75 6.02
C PRO A 165 -11.23 -1.45 7.27
N ASP A 166 -12.56 -1.51 7.43
CA ASP A 166 -13.20 -2.21 8.56
C ASP A 166 -12.96 -3.72 8.47
N THR A 167 -13.02 -4.27 7.25
CA THR A 167 -12.73 -5.68 7.00
C THR A 167 -11.26 -6.00 7.26
N ILE A 168 -10.35 -5.13 6.82
CA ILE A 168 -8.92 -5.25 7.13
C ILE A 168 -8.68 -5.23 8.64
N GLN A 169 -9.35 -4.33 9.38
CA GLN A 169 -9.22 -4.25 10.83
C GLN A 169 -9.68 -5.54 11.53
N ARG A 170 -10.84 -6.08 11.13
CA ARG A 170 -11.33 -7.38 11.64
C ARG A 170 -10.34 -8.50 11.33
N PHE A 171 -9.83 -8.56 10.11
CA PHE A 171 -8.82 -9.54 9.70
C PHE A 171 -7.55 -9.45 10.56
N ILE A 172 -7.04 -8.23 10.80
CA ILE A 172 -5.86 -8.02 11.67
C ILE A 172 -6.14 -8.50 13.10
N ALA A 173 -7.32 -8.22 13.65
CA ALA A 173 -7.69 -8.64 15.00
C ALA A 173 -7.75 -10.17 15.11
N TRP A 174 -8.45 -10.83 14.19
CA TRP A 174 -8.51 -12.29 14.12
C TRP A 174 -7.11 -12.89 14.00
N ARG A 175 -6.31 -12.36 13.09
CA ARG A 175 -4.96 -12.82 12.79
C ARG A 175 -4.01 -12.71 13.99
N LYS A 176 -4.09 -11.62 14.75
CA LYS A 176 -3.34 -11.43 16.01
C LYS A 176 -3.73 -12.49 17.03
N ALA A 177 -5.03 -12.74 17.19
CA ALA A 177 -5.51 -13.75 18.12
C ALA A 177 -5.04 -15.15 17.69
N ALA A 178 -5.05 -15.44 16.38
CA ALA A 178 -4.65 -16.73 15.82
C ALA A 178 -3.12 -16.98 15.83
N GLY A 179 -2.32 -15.99 16.27
CA GLY A 179 -0.86 -16.10 16.29
C GLY A 179 -0.19 -16.07 14.91
N LEU A 180 -0.92 -15.66 13.87
CA LEU A 180 -0.43 -15.68 12.49
C LEU A 180 0.29 -14.36 12.14
N SER A 181 1.56 -14.19 12.53
CA SER A 181 2.32 -12.98 12.20
C SER A 181 2.50 -12.79 10.69
N PRO A 182 2.52 -11.56 10.14
CA PRO A 182 2.94 -11.30 8.76
C PRO A 182 4.35 -11.76 8.39
N GLU A 183 5.21 -12.00 9.37
CA GLU A 183 6.57 -12.52 9.17
C GLU A 183 6.61 -14.04 8.93
N THR A 184 5.71 -14.78 9.59
CA THR A 184 5.65 -16.26 9.51
C THR A 184 4.54 -16.76 8.60
N SER A 185 3.53 -15.93 8.39
CA SER A 185 2.34 -16.22 7.58
C SER A 185 2.24 -15.14 6.51
N PRO A 186 2.44 -15.41 5.22
CA PRO A 186 2.32 -14.38 4.20
C PRO A 186 0.89 -13.83 4.10
N THR A 187 0.76 -12.56 3.68
CA THR A 187 -0.55 -11.96 3.41
C THR A 187 -0.82 -11.99 1.92
N PHE A 188 -2.00 -12.46 1.53
CA PHE A 188 -2.46 -12.40 0.14
C PHE A 188 -3.70 -11.55 -0.01
N ASN A 189 -3.83 -10.89 -1.17
CA ASN A 189 -5.04 -10.21 -1.58
C ASN A 189 -5.46 -10.75 -2.95
N ILE A 190 -6.65 -11.37 -3.03
CA ILE A 190 -7.20 -11.91 -4.28
C ILE A 190 -8.22 -10.91 -4.81
N PHE A 191 -7.98 -10.34 -5.98
CA PHE A 191 -8.82 -9.29 -6.56
C PHE A 191 -9.93 -9.91 -7.40
N ARG A 192 -11.15 -9.96 -6.86
CA ARG A 192 -12.31 -10.64 -7.48
C ARG A 192 -13.09 -9.72 -8.42
N SER A 193 -13.04 -8.42 -8.18
CA SER A 193 -13.62 -7.38 -9.04
C SER A 193 -12.58 -6.36 -9.49
N GLU A 194 -13.01 -5.48 -10.37
CA GLU A 194 -12.33 -4.22 -10.67
C GLU A 194 -12.18 -3.36 -9.40
N ARG A 195 -11.20 -2.44 -9.41
CA ARG A 195 -10.91 -1.58 -8.26
C ARG A 195 -12.01 -0.56 -8.00
N GLU A 196 -12.61 -0.02 -9.07
CA GLU A 196 -13.68 0.97 -9.07
C GLU A 196 -14.82 0.49 -9.98
N PRO A 197 -15.63 -0.49 -9.54
CA PRO A 197 -16.75 -0.99 -10.34
C PRO A 197 -17.82 0.10 -10.53
N ALA A 198 -18.60 -0.02 -11.60
CA ALA A 198 -19.67 0.93 -11.92
C ALA A 198 -20.68 1.10 -10.79
N ASN A 199 -21.00 0.01 -10.08
CA ASN A 199 -21.73 0.02 -8.83
C ASN A 199 -20.76 -0.28 -7.68
N PRO A 200 -20.58 0.63 -6.70
CA PRO A 200 -19.70 0.39 -5.56
C PRO A 200 -19.99 -0.91 -4.79
N ALA A 201 -21.26 -1.35 -4.77
CA ALA A 201 -21.66 -2.59 -4.10
C ALA A 201 -21.11 -3.86 -4.75
N ASP A 202 -20.64 -3.79 -6.00
CA ASP A 202 -20.10 -4.94 -6.74
C ASP A 202 -18.60 -5.17 -6.43
N TYR A 203 -17.99 -4.31 -5.61
CA TYR A 203 -16.60 -4.49 -5.22
C TYR A 203 -16.43 -5.76 -4.37
N SER A 204 -15.43 -6.58 -4.73
CA SER A 204 -15.11 -7.81 -4.05
C SER A 204 -13.61 -8.11 -4.05
N MET A 205 -13.13 -8.53 -2.89
CA MET A 205 -11.74 -8.89 -2.66
C MET A 205 -11.66 -9.92 -1.52
N ASP A 206 -10.72 -10.83 -1.58
CA ASP A 206 -10.42 -11.74 -0.47
C ASP A 206 -9.11 -11.33 0.20
N ILE A 207 -9.12 -11.28 1.54
CA ILE A 207 -7.93 -11.02 2.35
C ILE A 207 -7.53 -12.34 3.01
N CYS A 208 -6.32 -12.81 2.71
CA CYS A 208 -5.90 -14.14 3.13
C CYS A 208 -4.61 -14.11 3.95
N ALA A 209 -4.52 -15.00 4.95
CA ALA A 209 -3.29 -15.35 5.63
C ALA A 209 -2.87 -16.76 5.22
N GLY A 210 -1.63 -16.95 4.77
CA GLY A 210 -1.06 -18.28 4.53
C GLY A 210 -0.91 -19.05 5.83
N THR A 211 -1.54 -20.22 5.93
CA THR A 211 -1.52 -21.04 7.14
C THR A 211 -1.98 -22.47 6.87
N ASP A 212 -1.32 -23.44 7.50
CA ASP A 212 -1.75 -24.84 7.56
C ASP A 212 -2.63 -25.13 8.79
N LEU A 213 -2.84 -24.14 9.66
CA LEU A 213 -3.69 -24.29 10.84
C LEU A 213 -5.17 -24.43 10.43
N PRO A 214 -5.96 -25.25 11.15
CA PRO A 214 -7.40 -25.33 10.96
C PRO A 214 -8.06 -23.97 11.21
N VAL A 215 -8.86 -23.51 10.24
CA VAL A 215 -9.68 -22.30 10.36
C VAL A 215 -11.03 -22.62 11.01
N GLU A 216 -11.66 -23.73 10.58
CA GLU A 216 -12.90 -24.25 11.17
C GLU A 216 -12.56 -25.24 12.30
N GLY A 217 -13.20 -25.08 13.47
CA GLY A 217 -12.93 -25.90 14.66
C GLY A 217 -11.52 -25.69 15.24
N GLY A 218 -10.81 -24.65 14.81
CA GLY A 218 -9.52 -24.23 15.34
C GLY A 218 -9.64 -23.50 16.68
N PRO A 219 -8.51 -23.03 17.25
CA PRO A 219 -8.49 -22.35 18.55
C PRO A 219 -9.25 -21.01 18.56
N ILE A 220 -9.62 -20.47 17.40
CA ILE A 220 -10.37 -19.23 17.25
C ILE A 220 -11.47 -19.42 16.20
N GLU A 221 -12.69 -19.57 16.69
CA GLU A 221 -13.86 -19.60 15.82
C GLU A 221 -14.28 -18.18 15.44
N ASP A 222 -14.33 -17.92 14.14
CA ASP A 222 -14.92 -16.72 13.57
C ASP A 222 -15.71 -17.13 12.32
N ALA A 223 -17.02 -16.91 12.34
CA ALA A 223 -17.91 -17.30 11.24
C ALA A 223 -17.61 -16.56 9.92
N GLN A 224 -16.84 -15.47 9.94
CA GLN A 224 -16.41 -14.73 8.76
C GLN A 224 -15.13 -15.29 8.14
N MET A 225 -14.43 -16.18 8.84
CA MET A 225 -13.19 -16.81 8.38
C MET A 225 -13.48 -18.16 7.73
N LYS A 226 -12.90 -18.38 6.54
CA LYS A 226 -13.06 -19.62 5.76
C LYS A 226 -11.70 -20.25 5.51
N ALA A 227 -11.64 -21.58 5.55
CA ALA A 227 -10.49 -22.30 5.01
C ALA A 227 -10.52 -22.26 3.47
N GLY A 228 -9.36 -22.17 2.84
CA GLY A 228 -9.24 -22.27 1.39
C GLY A 228 -7.81 -22.52 0.93
N VAL A 229 -7.63 -22.58 -0.38
CA VAL A 229 -6.33 -22.81 -1.01
C VAL A 229 -6.19 -21.86 -2.19
N ILE A 230 -5.08 -21.13 -2.25
CA ILE A 230 -4.63 -20.49 -3.49
C ILE A 230 -4.00 -21.59 -4.35
N PRO A 231 -4.55 -21.88 -5.54
CA PRO A 231 -4.09 -23.00 -6.34
C PRO A 231 -2.65 -22.77 -6.82
N GLY A 232 -1.86 -23.85 -6.81
CA GLY A 232 -0.51 -23.84 -7.37
C GLY A 232 -0.50 -23.89 -8.89
N GLY A 233 0.71 -23.85 -9.46
CA GLY A 233 0.99 -23.93 -10.89
C GLY A 233 1.75 -22.72 -11.41
N ARG A 234 1.83 -22.60 -12.74
CA ARG A 234 2.53 -21.49 -13.39
C ARG A 234 1.82 -20.16 -13.14
N CYS A 235 2.59 -19.15 -12.75
CA CYS A 235 2.14 -17.77 -12.64
C CYS A 235 3.14 -16.85 -13.34
N ALA A 236 2.64 -15.81 -14.00
CA ALA A 236 3.44 -14.63 -14.32
C ALA A 236 3.52 -13.75 -13.06
N VAL A 237 4.73 -13.46 -12.60
CA VAL A 237 4.98 -12.72 -11.35
C VAL A 237 5.63 -11.40 -11.70
N LEU A 238 4.97 -10.30 -11.32
CA LEU A 238 5.49 -8.95 -11.45
C LEU A 238 5.79 -8.38 -10.07
N ARG A 239 7.06 -8.02 -9.84
CA ARG A 239 7.45 -7.33 -8.60
C ARG A 239 7.12 -5.85 -8.71
N TYR A 240 6.36 -5.33 -7.76
CA TYR A 240 6.03 -3.91 -7.70
C TYR A 240 7.08 -3.16 -6.85
N PRO A 241 7.76 -2.14 -7.40
CA PRO A 241 8.68 -1.34 -6.61
C PRO A 241 7.89 -0.37 -5.70
N GLY A 242 8.00 -0.57 -4.39
CA GLY A 242 7.47 0.33 -3.36
C GLY A 242 6.18 -0.12 -2.68
N ASN A 243 5.81 0.60 -1.62
CA ASN A 243 4.64 0.31 -0.79
C ASN A 243 3.41 1.09 -1.28
N THR A 244 2.59 0.45 -2.13
CA THR A 244 1.35 1.03 -2.66
C THR A 244 0.12 0.22 -2.21
N ASN A 245 -1.02 0.90 -2.15
CA ASN A 245 -2.34 0.25 -2.07
C ASN A 245 -3.08 0.25 -3.42
N ASN A 246 -2.44 0.75 -4.48
CA ASN A 246 -2.96 0.73 -5.82
C ASN A 246 -2.08 -0.14 -6.74
N LEU A 247 -2.54 -1.38 -6.99
CA LEU A 247 -1.89 -2.32 -7.89
C LEU A 247 -2.54 -2.39 -9.27
N GLU A 248 -3.57 -1.56 -9.50
CA GLU A 248 -4.29 -1.54 -10.76
C GLU A 248 -3.36 -1.26 -11.95
N PRO A 249 -2.39 -0.32 -11.91
CA PRO A 249 -1.48 -0.13 -13.04
C PRO A 249 -0.68 -1.39 -13.41
N ALA A 250 -0.21 -2.15 -12.41
CA ALA A 250 0.53 -3.38 -12.62
C ALA A 250 -0.37 -4.52 -13.14
N ALA A 251 -1.58 -4.63 -12.62
CA ALA A 251 -2.57 -5.58 -13.11
C ALA A 251 -2.96 -5.28 -14.57
N LEU A 252 -3.21 -4.01 -14.89
CA LEU A 252 -3.54 -3.58 -16.24
C LEU A 252 -2.39 -3.82 -17.21
N TYR A 253 -1.14 -3.57 -16.81
CA TYR A 253 0.03 -3.92 -17.61
C TYR A 253 0.08 -5.42 -17.92
N LEU A 254 -0.07 -6.27 -16.90
CA LEU A 254 -0.06 -7.73 -17.08
C LEU A 254 -1.15 -8.19 -18.06
N TYR A 255 -2.38 -7.68 -17.94
CA TYR A 255 -3.50 -8.09 -18.80
C TYR A 255 -3.49 -7.44 -20.19
N ARG A 256 -3.10 -6.17 -20.33
CA ARG A 256 -3.24 -5.40 -21.57
C ARG A 256 -2.01 -5.47 -22.46
N GLU A 257 -0.82 -5.62 -21.87
CA GLU A 257 0.44 -5.52 -22.59
C GLU A 257 1.20 -6.83 -22.55
N TRP A 258 1.53 -7.32 -21.36
CA TRP A 258 2.39 -8.50 -21.23
C TRP A 258 1.71 -9.79 -21.69
N LEU A 259 0.49 -10.09 -21.20
CA LEU A 259 -0.18 -11.36 -21.51
C LEU A 259 -0.40 -11.54 -23.02
N PRO A 260 -0.96 -10.57 -23.79
CA PRO A 260 -1.12 -10.71 -25.23
C PRO A 260 0.21 -10.86 -26.00
N ALA A 261 1.28 -10.24 -25.51
CA ALA A 261 2.60 -10.31 -26.14
C ALA A 261 3.39 -11.58 -25.78
N SER A 262 3.11 -12.19 -24.63
CA SER A 262 3.84 -13.35 -24.11
C SER A 262 3.50 -14.67 -24.81
N GLY A 263 2.32 -14.77 -25.41
CA GLY A 263 1.77 -16.04 -25.92
C GLY A 263 1.22 -16.97 -24.84
N GLU A 264 1.19 -16.53 -23.57
CA GLU A 264 0.60 -17.28 -22.46
C GLU A 264 -0.92 -17.07 -22.38
N GLU A 265 -1.60 -17.97 -21.68
CA GLU A 265 -3.03 -17.85 -21.41
C GLU A 265 -3.29 -17.78 -19.91
N ALA A 266 -4.16 -16.85 -19.50
CA ALA A 266 -4.59 -16.77 -18.11
C ALA A 266 -5.45 -18.00 -17.74
N ARG A 267 -5.21 -18.54 -16.55
CA ARG A 267 -6.06 -19.57 -15.95
C ARG A 267 -7.32 -18.94 -15.36
N ASN A 268 -8.35 -19.75 -15.14
CA ASN A 268 -9.55 -19.38 -14.40
C ASN A 268 -9.28 -19.25 -12.88
N PHE A 269 -8.41 -18.32 -12.50
CA PHE A 269 -8.21 -17.88 -11.12
C PHE A 269 -7.86 -16.39 -11.13
N PRO A 270 -8.40 -15.58 -10.21
CA PRO A 270 -8.15 -14.14 -10.23
C PRO A 270 -6.67 -13.80 -10.00
N ILE A 271 -6.26 -12.65 -10.51
CA ILE A 271 -4.97 -12.06 -10.15
C ILE A 271 -4.93 -11.79 -8.64
N TYR A 272 -3.79 -12.06 -8.02
CA TYR A 272 -3.61 -11.86 -6.57
C TYR A 272 -2.25 -11.27 -6.27
N CYS A 273 -2.11 -10.59 -5.14
CA CYS A 273 -0.80 -10.16 -4.66
C CYS A 273 -0.39 -10.88 -3.39
N GLN A 274 0.92 -11.02 -3.21
CA GLN A 274 1.55 -11.40 -1.94
C GLN A 274 2.29 -10.19 -1.40
N ARG A 275 2.06 -9.90 -0.11
CA ARG A 275 2.81 -8.88 0.63
C ARG A 275 3.78 -9.57 1.57
N HIS A 276 5.07 -9.37 1.34
CA HIS A 276 6.14 -9.79 2.23
C HIS A 276 6.58 -8.61 3.08
N PHE A 277 6.61 -8.79 4.40
CA PHE A 277 7.19 -7.79 5.29
C PHE A 277 8.66 -8.14 5.49
N SER A 278 9.57 -7.35 4.90
CA SER A 278 11.01 -7.49 5.14
C SER A 278 11.39 -6.70 6.40
N SER A 279 12.02 -7.37 7.35
CA SER A 279 12.64 -6.75 8.54
C SER A 279 14.04 -6.19 8.27
N ASN A 280 14.59 -6.37 7.06
CA ASN A 280 15.92 -5.88 6.69
C ASN A 280 15.86 -4.45 6.13
N GLY A 281 15.90 -3.45 7.01
CA GLY A 281 16.04 -2.04 6.64
C GLY A 281 15.48 -1.07 7.70
N PRO A 282 15.85 0.24 7.67
CA PRO A 282 15.34 1.25 8.61
C PRO A 282 13.84 1.56 8.41
N VAL A 283 13.25 1.11 7.30
CA VAL A 283 11.82 1.17 7.00
C VAL A 283 11.36 -0.25 6.69
N ARG A 284 10.27 -0.72 7.31
CA ARG A 284 9.62 -2.00 6.96
C ARG A 284 9.25 -1.98 5.49
N GLU A 285 10.07 -2.62 4.65
CA GLU A 285 9.84 -2.66 3.21
C GLU A 285 8.82 -3.77 2.94
N VAL A 286 7.64 -3.37 2.44
CA VAL A 286 6.65 -4.33 1.95
C VAL A 286 7.03 -4.66 0.52
N VAL A 287 7.69 -5.81 0.31
CA VAL A 287 7.89 -6.31 -1.05
C VAL A 287 6.57 -6.87 -1.53
N LEU A 288 6.09 -6.34 -2.63
CA LEU A 288 4.80 -6.70 -3.20
C LEU A 288 5.04 -7.41 -4.53
N GLU A 289 4.55 -8.64 -4.62
CA GLU A 289 4.54 -9.44 -5.84
C GLU A 289 3.09 -9.59 -6.31
N LEU A 290 2.84 -9.35 -7.59
CA LEU A 290 1.55 -9.56 -8.24
C LEU A 290 1.63 -10.80 -9.13
N PHE A 291 0.68 -11.71 -8.98
CA PHE A 291 0.65 -13.01 -9.60
C PHE A 291 -0.55 -13.10 -10.52
N LEU A 292 -0.29 -13.29 -11.81
CA LEU A 292 -1.28 -13.66 -12.81
C LEU A 292 -1.18 -15.17 -13.07
N PRO A 293 -2.17 -15.97 -12.62
CA PRO A 293 -2.21 -17.41 -12.85
C PRO A 293 -2.27 -17.73 -14.35
N LEU A 294 -1.42 -18.64 -14.81
CA LEU A 294 -1.35 -19.09 -16.19
C LEU A 294 -1.87 -20.52 -16.33
N LYS A 295 -2.28 -20.91 -17.54
CA LYS A 295 -2.70 -22.28 -17.84
C LYS A 295 -1.53 -23.25 -17.66
#